data_AF-R5JG82-F1
#
_entry.id   AF-R5JG82-F1
#
_cell.length_a   1.000
_cell.length_b   1.000
_cell.length_c   1.000
_cell.angle_alpha   90.00
_cell.angle_beta   90.00
_cell.angle_gamma   90.00
#
_symmetry.space_group_name_H-M   'P 1'
#
loop_
_entity.id
_entity.type
_entity.pdbx_description
1 polymer ?
#
loop_
_entity_poly.entity_id
_entity_poly.type
_entity_poly.pdbx_seq_one_letter_code
_entity_poly.pdbx_strand_id
1 'polypeptide(L)'
;MKRVRCPKCENYLSFDETKYTEGQSLVFVCEHCGKQFSIRLGKSKVKASQKEEVLNEDACKGEFGCIVVIENVFGFKQILPLQEGDNVIGRRCVGTVINMPIETGDMSMDRRHCVINVKRDKLGKLVYTLRDAPSLTGTFLMNEVLGDKDRIRIEDGAIVTIGATTFILRAAESE
;
A
#
# COMPACT_ATOMS: atom_id res chain seq x y z
N MET A 1 -21.18 10.34 5.69
CA MET A 1 -20.27 9.42 6.41
C MET A 1 -18.84 9.96 6.34
N LYS A 2 -18.26 10.35 7.48
CA LYS A 2 -16.84 10.73 7.59
C LYS A 2 -16.04 9.61 8.23
N ARG A 3 -14.73 9.59 7.98
CA ARG A 3 -13.81 8.64 8.57
C ARG A 3 -12.86 9.35 9.50
N VAL A 4 -12.54 8.69 10.61
CA VAL A 4 -11.53 9.16 11.53
C VAL A 4 -10.47 8.11 11.76
N ARG A 5 -9.22 8.56 11.71
CA ARG A 5 -8.06 7.71 11.92
C ARG A 5 -7.84 7.53 13.42
N CYS A 6 -7.76 6.30 13.88
CA CYS A 6 -7.38 6.04 15.26
C CYS A 6 -5.92 6.48 15.48
N PRO A 7 -5.62 7.37 16.46
CA PRO A 7 -4.26 7.84 16.71
C PRO A 7 -3.35 6.75 17.29
N LYS A 8 -3.89 5.57 17.64
CA LYS A 8 -3.15 4.49 18.30
C LYS A 8 -2.83 3.30 17.39
N CYS A 9 -3.71 2.96 16.45
CA CYS A 9 -3.49 1.85 15.51
C CYS A 9 -3.65 2.27 14.05
N GLU A 10 -3.92 3.55 13.80
CA GLU A 10 -4.07 4.12 12.45
C GLU A 10 -5.19 3.54 11.58
N ASN A 11 -5.99 2.62 12.11
CA ASN A 11 -7.18 2.12 11.43
C ASN A 11 -8.27 3.19 11.34
N TYR A 12 -9.02 3.13 10.25
CA TYR A 12 -10.10 4.06 9.96
C TYR A 12 -11.42 3.57 10.55
N LEU A 13 -12.09 4.44 11.28
CA LEU A 13 -13.45 4.23 11.78
C LEU A 13 -14.40 5.17 11.02
N SER A 14 -15.52 4.64 10.53
CA SER A 14 -16.54 5.42 9.84
C SER A 14 -17.63 5.85 10.81
N PHE A 15 -18.03 7.14 10.75
CA PHE A 15 -19.15 7.65 11.53
C PHE A 15 -20.02 8.60 10.71
N ASP A 16 -21.25 8.76 11.15
CA ASP A 16 -22.22 9.65 10.52
C ASP A 16 -22.15 11.04 11.16
N GLU A 17 -21.60 12.00 10.42
CA GLU A 17 -21.42 13.38 10.89
C GLU A 17 -22.75 14.14 11.03
N THR A 18 -23.81 13.73 10.30
CA THR A 18 -25.12 14.39 10.35
C THR A 18 -25.79 14.33 11.72
N LYS A 19 -25.27 13.48 12.62
CA LYS A 19 -25.77 13.29 13.98
C LYS A 19 -25.08 14.18 15.02
N TYR A 20 -24.08 14.99 14.65
CA TYR A 20 -23.23 15.70 15.61
C TYR A 20 -23.02 17.18 15.23
N THR A 21 -22.91 18.04 16.24
CA THR A 21 -22.72 19.49 16.06
C THR A 21 -21.24 19.87 15.97
N GLU A 22 -20.92 20.86 15.15
CA GLU A 22 -19.57 21.42 15.04
C GLU A 22 -19.09 21.95 16.42
N GLY A 23 -17.89 21.53 16.85
CA GLY A 23 -17.30 21.89 18.15
C GLY A 23 -17.38 20.80 19.22
N GLN A 24 -18.16 19.74 19.01
CA GLN A 24 -18.29 18.66 19.99
C GLN A 24 -17.05 17.75 20.02
N SER A 25 -16.60 17.38 21.22
CA SER A 25 -15.59 16.33 21.42
C SER A 25 -16.29 14.97 21.37
N LEU A 26 -16.10 14.23 20.28
CA LEU A 26 -16.63 12.87 20.13
C LEU A 26 -15.62 11.86 20.65
N VAL A 27 -16.06 10.94 21.50
CA VAL A 27 -15.24 9.82 22.00
C VAL A 27 -15.58 8.57 21.20
N PHE A 28 -14.58 7.99 20.55
CA PHE A 28 -14.70 6.75 19.80
C PHE A 28 -13.92 5.63 20.50
N VAL A 29 -14.49 4.42 20.46
CA VAL A 29 -13.78 3.18 20.79
C VAL A 29 -13.34 2.57 19.47
N CYS A 30 -12.04 2.33 19.31
CA CYS A 30 -11.56 1.65 18.11
C CYS A 30 -11.87 0.15 18.18
N GLU A 31 -12.62 -0.37 17.21
CA GLU A 31 -12.96 -1.79 17.09
C GLU A 31 -11.72 -2.70 16.94
N HIS A 32 -10.62 -2.17 16.41
CA HIS A 32 -9.41 -2.94 16.16
C HIS A 32 -8.43 -3.01 17.33
N CYS A 33 -8.36 -1.98 18.18
CA CYS A 33 -7.42 -1.97 19.31
C CYS A 33 -8.09 -1.85 20.68
N GLY A 34 -9.42 -1.72 20.73
CA GLY A 34 -10.21 -1.55 21.95
C GLY A 34 -9.97 -0.23 22.69
N LYS A 35 -9.07 0.64 22.20
CA LYS A 35 -8.69 1.87 22.89
C LYS A 35 -9.64 3.01 22.55
N GLN A 36 -10.00 3.77 23.59
CA GLN A 36 -10.75 5.01 23.45
C GLN A 36 -9.85 6.15 22.99
N PHE A 37 -10.41 7.01 22.14
CA PHE A 37 -9.79 8.26 21.69
C PHE A 37 -10.87 9.30 21.39
N SER A 38 -10.54 10.57 21.62
CA SER A 38 -11.46 11.68 21.38
C SER A 38 -11.02 12.53 20.18
N ILE A 39 -11.95 12.90 19.31
CA ILE A 39 -11.73 13.89 18.26
C ILE A 39 -12.63 15.09 18.51
N ARG A 40 -12.07 16.28 18.37
CA ARG A 40 -12.85 17.52 18.29
C ARG A 40 -13.20 17.79 16.84
N LEU A 41 -14.49 17.81 16.52
CA LEU A 41 -14.99 18.33 15.25
C LEU A 41 -14.76 19.84 15.24
N GLY A 42 -13.75 20.31 14.51
CA GLY A 42 -13.46 21.73 14.34
C GLY A 42 -12.79 21.98 13.00
N LYS A 43 -12.70 23.25 12.59
CA LYS A 43 -11.98 23.70 11.38
C LYS A 43 -10.46 23.55 11.50
N SER A 44 -9.97 22.40 11.94
CA SER A 44 -8.65 21.96 11.50
C SER A 44 -8.79 21.58 10.02
N LYS A 45 -7.81 21.94 9.19
CA LYS A 45 -7.65 21.39 7.85
C LYS A 45 -7.47 19.87 7.99
N VAL A 46 -8.56 19.16 8.22
CA VAL A 46 -8.65 17.71 8.08
C VAL A 46 -8.21 17.49 6.65
N LYS A 47 -7.00 16.96 6.46
CA LYS A 47 -6.56 16.47 5.15
C LYS A 47 -7.74 15.74 4.57
N ALA A 48 -8.21 16.24 3.41
CA ALA A 48 -9.41 15.78 2.77
C ALA A 48 -9.43 14.25 2.83
N SER A 49 -10.60 13.69 3.15
CA SER A 49 -10.86 12.27 3.00
C SER A 49 -10.19 11.78 1.71
N GLN A 50 -9.24 10.84 1.82
CA GLN A 50 -8.51 10.20 0.71
C GLN A 50 -9.43 9.40 -0.24
N LYS A 51 -10.69 9.81 -0.41
CA LYS A 51 -11.48 9.52 -1.61
C LYS A 51 -11.00 10.34 -2.82
N GLU A 52 -10.20 11.39 -2.59
CA GLU A 52 -9.74 12.34 -3.61
C GLU A 52 -8.22 12.61 -3.52
N GLU A 53 -7.41 11.67 -3.03
CA GLU A 53 -6.06 11.61 -3.63
C GLU A 53 -6.32 11.11 -5.04
N VAL A 54 -6.28 12.05 -6.00
CA VAL A 54 -6.19 11.79 -7.43
C VAL A 54 -5.35 10.53 -7.58
N LEU A 55 -5.98 9.41 -7.92
CA LEU A 55 -5.24 8.27 -8.44
C LEU A 55 -4.57 8.85 -9.66
N ASN A 56 -3.30 9.27 -9.52
CA ASN A 56 -2.52 9.76 -10.64
C ASN A 56 -2.37 8.54 -11.53
N GLU A 57 -3.31 8.35 -12.46
CA GLU A 57 -3.20 7.34 -13.51
C GLU A 57 -1.92 7.61 -14.33
N ASP A 58 -1.45 8.86 -14.33
CA ASP A 58 -0.15 9.30 -14.83
C ASP A 58 1.06 8.77 -14.04
N ALA A 59 0.92 8.27 -12.80
CA ALA A 59 2.03 7.71 -12.04
C ALA A 59 2.59 6.43 -12.70
N CYS A 60 1.77 5.74 -13.50
CA CYS A 60 2.22 4.60 -14.31
C CYS A 60 2.89 5.01 -15.62
N LYS A 61 2.79 6.29 -16.03
CA LYS A 61 3.57 6.87 -17.14
C LYS A 61 5.00 7.24 -16.74
N GLY A 62 5.40 6.92 -15.49
CA GLY A 62 6.75 7.12 -15.02
C GLY A 62 7.76 6.23 -15.75
N GLU A 63 9.02 6.66 -15.78
CA GLU A 63 10.12 6.02 -16.52
C GLU A 63 10.32 4.53 -16.20
N PHE A 64 9.96 4.08 -14.99
CA PHE A 64 10.21 2.73 -14.51
C PHE A 64 8.94 1.88 -14.34
N GLY A 65 7.76 2.41 -14.64
CA GLY A 65 6.47 1.74 -14.42
C GLY A 65 5.96 1.91 -13.00
N CYS A 66 4.95 1.12 -12.62
CA CYS A 66 4.28 1.21 -11.32
C CYS A 66 3.80 -0.17 -10.85
N ILE A 67 3.45 -0.29 -9.56
CA ILE A 67 2.58 -1.36 -9.09
C ILE A 67 1.19 -0.79 -8.79
N VAL A 68 0.17 -1.54 -9.18
CA VAL A 68 -1.23 -1.21 -8.91
C VAL A 68 -1.74 -2.18 -7.86
N VAL A 69 -1.88 -1.71 -6.63
CA VAL A 69 -2.47 -2.46 -5.52
C VAL A 69 -3.97 -2.54 -5.74
N ILE A 70 -4.51 -3.76 -5.69
CA ILE A 70 -5.93 -4.03 -5.91
C ILE A 70 -6.70 -3.80 -4.62
N GLU A 71 -7.83 -3.10 -4.75
CA GLU A 71 -8.74 -2.84 -3.63
C GLU A 71 -9.29 -4.15 -3.07
N ASN A 72 -9.29 -4.26 -1.74
CA ASN A 72 -9.88 -5.37 -1.01
C ASN A 72 -10.49 -4.87 0.31
N VAL A 73 -10.93 -5.80 1.17
CA VAL A 73 -11.49 -5.46 2.49
C VAL A 73 -10.50 -4.79 3.44
N PHE A 74 -9.20 -4.87 3.17
CA PHE A 74 -8.12 -4.36 4.02
C PHE A 74 -7.54 -3.02 3.55
N GLY A 75 -7.73 -2.64 2.29
CA GLY A 75 -7.14 -1.42 1.74
C GLY A 75 -7.76 -1.00 0.41
N PHE A 76 -7.64 0.30 0.10
CA PHE A 76 -8.07 0.87 -1.17
C PHE A 76 -7.02 0.63 -2.27
N LYS A 77 -7.47 0.79 -3.51
CA LYS A 77 -6.58 0.84 -4.68
C LYS A 77 -5.50 1.89 -4.48
N GLN A 78 -4.25 1.51 -4.71
CA GLN A 78 -3.08 2.40 -4.65
C GLN A 78 -2.23 2.20 -5.91
N ILE A 79 -1.66 3.27 -6.42
CA ILE A 79 -0.71 3.23 -7.54
C ILE A 79 0.62 3.74 -6.99
N LEU A 80 1.64 2.87 -7.00
CA LEU A 80 2.95 3.18 -6.46
C LEU A 80 3.98 3.14 -7.60
N PRO A 81 4.57 4.29 -8.01
CA PRO A 81 5.55 4.32 -9.09
C PRO A 81 6.85 3.63 -8.65
N LEU A 82 7.42 2.83 -9.54
CA LEU A 82 8.70 2.17 -9.30
C LEU A 82 9.87 3.15 -9.51
N GLN A 83 10.99 2.83 -8.88
CA GLN A 83 12.26 3.54 -9.03
C GLN A 83 13.35 2.56 -9.48
N GLU A 84 14.42 3.08 -10.07
CA GLU A 84 15.61 2.27 -10.35
C GLU A 84 16.20 1.70 -9.05
N GLY A 85 16.67 0.45 -9.11
CA GLY A 85 17.19 -0.27 -7.95
C GLY A 85 16.13 -1.03 -7.17
N ASP A 86 16.35 -1.19 -5.86
CA ASP A 86 15.50 -1.99 -4.98
C ASP A 86 14.27 -1.21 -4.49
N ASN A 87 13.08 -1.63 -4.91
CA ASN A 87 11.79 -1.17 -4.40
C ASN A 87 11.33 -2.15 -3.34
N VAL A 88 11.52 -1.79 -2.07
CA VAL A 88 11.17 -2.60 -0.91
C VAL A 88 9.70 -2.36 -0.56
N ILE A 89 8.89 -3.37 -0.80
CA ILE A 89 7.45 -3.34 -0.63
C ILE A 89 7.08 -3.98 0.71
N GLY A 90 6.18 -3.34 1.43
CA GLY A 90 5.80 -3.78 2.76
C GLY A 90 4.66 -2.94 3.32
N ARG A 91 4.04 -3.43 4.40
CA ARG A 91 2.94 -2.74 5.04
C ARG A 91 3.41 -1.45 5.72
N ARG A 92 2.69 -0.35 5.48
CA ARG A 92 2.93 0.94 6.16
C ARG A 92 2.75 0.78 7.68
N CYS A 93 3.77 1.16 8.43
CA CYS A 93 3.76 1.20 9.90
C CYS A 93 4.63 2.36 10.39
N VAL A 94 4.26 2.95 11.54
CA VAL A 94 5.09 3.95 12.22
C VAL A 94 6.48 3.36 12.50
N GLY A 95 7.52 4.10 12.12
CA GLY A 95 8.92 3.69 12.29
C GLY A 95 9.46 2.69 11.27
N THR A 96 8.66 2.26 10.28
CA THR A 96 9.16 1.38 9.20
C THR A 96 9.83 2.22 8.12
N VAL A 97 11.09 1.92 7.82
CA VAL A 97 11.87 2.59 6.78
C VAL A 97 11.92 1.68 5.55
N ILE A 98 10.92 1.82 4.69
CA ILE A 98 10.86 1.24 3.34
C ILE A 98 10.49 2.34 2.36
N ASN A 99 10.93 2.21 1.10
CA ASN A 99 10.65 3.19 0.05
C ASN A 99 9.29 2.96 -0.62
N MET A 100 8.72 1.75 -0.56
CA MET A 100 7.45 1.42 -1.20
C MET A 100 6.38 0.89 -0.22
N PRO A 101 5.93 1.70 0.75
CA PRO A 101 4.93 1.25 1.71
C PRO A 101 3.53 1.18 1.08
N ILE A 102 2.82 0.08 1.33
CA ILE A 102 1.39 -0.07 1.02
C ILE A 102 0.57 0.28 2.26
N GLU A 103 -0.40 1.17 2.11
CA GLU A 103 -1.40 1.46 3.15
C GLU A 103 -2.45 0.36 3.15
N THR A 104 -2.33 -0.59 4.07
CA THR A 104 -3.28 -1.71 4.21
C THR A 104 -3.45 -2.09 5.67
N GLY A 105 -4.68 -2.45 6.05
CA GLY A 105 -5.01 -3.06 7.33
C GLY A 105 -4.71 -4.57 7.39
N ASP A 106 -4.16 -5.15 6.32
CA ASP A 106 -3.82 -6.56 6.22
C ASP A 106 -2.66 -6.91 7.15
N MET A 107 -2.97 -7.56 8.26
CA MET A 107 -1.97 -7.92 9.27
C MET A 107 -1.06 -9.07 8.86
N SER A 108 -1.44 -9.83 7.83
CA SER A 108 -0.64 -10.92 7.28
C SER A 108 0.47 -10.42 6.34
N MET A 109 0.41 -9.15 5.92
CA MET A 109 1.46 -8.50 5.16
C MET A 109 2.54 -7.93 6.11
N ASP A 110 3.75 -8.44 5.97
CA ASP A 110 4.92 -7.92 6.68
C ASP A 110 5.28 -6.47 6.34
N ARG A 111 5.94 -5.82 7.30
CA ARG A 111 6.48 -4.45 7.17
C ARG A 111 7.53 -4.31 6.08
N ARG A 112 8.22 -5.41 5.76
CA ARG A 112 9.12 -5.58 4.62
C ARG A 112 8.81 -6.99 4.12
N HIS A 113 8.20 -7.09 2.95
CA HIS A 113 7.60 -8.34 2.50
C HIS A 113 8.28 -8.88 1.24
N CYS A 114 8.42 -8.03 0.23
CA CYS A 114 9.09 -8.39 -1.01
C CYS A 114 9.90 -7.21 -1.55
N VAL A 115 10.75 -7.50 -2.53
CA VAL A 115 11.51 -6.48 -3.24
C VAL A 115 11.31 -6.68 -4.75
N ILE A 116 10.92 -5.60 -5.42
CA ILE A 116 11.02 -5.50 -6.88
C ILE A 116 12.27 -4.71 -7.19
N ASN A 117 13.23 -5.37 -7.82
CA ASN A 117 14.40 -4.71 -8.31
C ASN A 117 14.21 -4.32 -9.79
N VAL A 118 14.46 -3.05 -10.11
CA VAL A 118 14.39 -2.50 -11.47
C VAL A 118 15.80 -2.15 -11.94
N LYS A 119 16.20 -2.64 -13.11
CA LYS A 119 17.47 -2.29 -13.76
C LYS A 119 17.29 -2.16 -15.26
N ARG A 120 18.18 -1.42 -15.91
CA ARG A 120 18.35 -1.49 -17.37
C ARG A 120 19.35 -2.61 -17.73
N ASP A 121 19.02 -3.39 -18.75
CA ASP A 121 19.96 -4.36 -19.31
C ASP A 121 21.00 -3.67 -20.23
N LYS A 122 21.88 -4.47 -20.84
CA LYS A 122 22.91 -3.95 -21.77
C LYS A 122 22.33 -3.28 -23.02
N LEU A 123 21.07 -3.57 -23.37
CA LEU A 123 20.35 -2.99 -24.50
C LEU A 123 19.50 -1.78 -24.07
N GLY A 124 19.56 -1.39 -22.80
CA GLY A 124 18.80 -0.27 -22.25
C GLY A 124 17.35 -0.61 -21.86
N LYS A 125 16.92 -1.87 -22.02
CA LYS A 125 15.56 -2.33 -21.70
C LYS A 125 15.42 -2.55 -20.19
N LEU A 126 14.27 -2.18 -19.65
CA LEU A 126 13.96 -2.41 -18.24
C LEU A 126 13.74 -3.89 -17.93
N VAL A 127 14.31 -4.33 -16.82
CA VAL A 127 14.21 -5.67 -16.28
C VAL A 127 13.71 -5.56 -14.84
N TYR A 128 12.60 -6.25 -14.57
CA TYR A 128 11.97 -6.33 -13.26
C TYR A 128 12.27 -7.70 -12.65
N THR A 129 12.82 -7.72 -11.44
CA THR A 129 13.09 -8.95 -10.70
C THR A 129 12.38 -8.92 -9.35
N LEU A 130 11.52 -9.90 -9.10
CA LEU A 130 10.84 -10.11 -7.84
C LEU A 130 11.65 -11.06 -6.95
N ARG A 131 11.74 -10.74 -5.68
CA ARG A 131 12.22 -11.64 -4.63
C ARG A 131 11.44 -11.44 -3.33
N ASP A 132 11.36 -12.49 -2.54
CA ASP A 132 10.87 -12.40 -1.18
C ASP A 132 11.86 -11.64 -0.27
N ALA A 133 11.36 -10.99 0.78
CA ALA A 133 12.15 -10.25 1.76
C ALA A 133 11.90 -10.77 3.19
N PRO A 134 12.63 -11.83 3.55
CA PRO A 134 12.18 -12.95 4.39
C PRO A 134 10.82 -12.73 5.08
N SER A 135 9.75 -12.85 4.29
CA SER A 135 8.39 -12.68 4.78
C SER A 135 7.89 -13.92 5.52
N LEU A 136 7.01 -13.73 6.49
CA LEU A 136 6.41 -14.77 7.31
C LEU A 136 5.38 -15.59 6.54
N THR A 137 4.61 -14.93 5.65
CA THR A 137 3.49 -15.54 4.92
C THR A 137 3.85 -15.92 3.49
N GLY A 138 5.01 -15.51 2.99
CA GLY A 138 5.50 -15.80 1.65
C GLY A 138 4.98 -14.83 0.60
N THR A 139 5.82 -14.60 -0.41
CA THR A 139 5.45 -13.87 -1.63
C THR A 139 4.99 -14.86 -2.70
N PHE A 140 3.81 -14.62 -3.30
CA PHE A 140 3.25 -15.46 -4.36
C PHE A 140 3.23 -14.74 -5.70
N LEU A 141 3.70 -15.38 -6.76
CA LEU A 141 3.58 -14.94 -8.15
C LEU A 141 2.62 -15.88 -8.88
N MET A 142 1.48 -15.36 -9.37
CA MET A 142 0.46 -16.18 -10.06
C MET A 142 0.05 -17.46 -9.28
N ASN A 143 -0.06 -17.34 -7.95
CA ASN A 143 -0.33 -18.42 -6.98
C ASN A 143 0.83 -19.36 -6.64
N GLU A 144 2.02 -19.18 -7.22
CA GLU A 144 3.21 -19.95 -6.85
C GLU A 144 4.05 -19.18 -5.84
N VAL A 145 4.39 -19.82 -4.72
CA VAL A 145 5.22 -19.21 -3.68
C VAL A 145 6.68 -19.15 -4.13
N LEU A 146 7.33 -18.02 -3.89
CA LEU A 146 8.77 -17.85 -4.10
C LEU A 146 9.54 -18.56 -2.99
N GLY A 147 10.61 -19.28 -3.34
CA GLY A 147 11.57 -19.81 -2.38
C GLY A 147 12.53 -18.75 -1.84
N ASP A 148 13.19 -19.05 -0.72
CA ASP A 148 14.07 -18.13 0.03
C ASP A 148 15.19 -17.46 -0.80
N LYS A 149 15.62 -18.10 -1.89
CA LYS A 149 16.72 -17.63 -2.75
C LYS A 149 16.26 -17.23 -4.14
N ASP A 150 14.96 -17.29 -4.39
CA ASP A 150 14.43 -17.06 -5.72
C ASP A 150 14.52 -15.59 -6.11
N ARG A 151 14.89 -15.40 -7.37
CA ARG A 151 14.95 -14.10 -8.03
C ARG A 151 14.31 -14.26 -9.39
N ILE A 152 13.01 -14.03 -9.43
CA ILE A 152 12.19 -14.33 -10.60
C ILE A 152 12.07 -13.06 -11.43
N ARG A 153 12.37 -13.16 -12.73
CA ARG A 153 12.09 -12.07 -13.67
C ARG A 153 10.58 -12.03 -13.89
N ILE A 154 9.98 -10.85 -13.69
CA ILE A 154 8.55 -10.63 -13.89
C ILE A 154 8.33 -9.67 -15.07
N GLU A 155 7.17 -9.78 -15.70
CA GLU A 155 6.79 -9.01 -16.88
C GLU A 155 5.55 -8.15 -16.60
N ASP A 156 5.18 -7.31 -17.57
CA ASP A 156 3.95 -6.52 -17.46
C ASP A 156 2.74 -7.42 -17.18
N GLY A 157 1.87 -6.98 -16.28
CA GLY A 157 0.70 -7.73 -15.86
C GLY A 157 0.97 -8.84 -14.83
N ALA A 158 2.21 -9.01 -14.37
CA ALA A 158 2.51 -9.97 -13.31
C ALA A 158 1.70 -9.68 -12.03
N ILE A 159 0.98 -10.71 -11.56
CA ILE A 159 0.14 -10.63 -10.35
C ILE A 159 0.92 -11.19 -9.17
N VAL A 160 1.09 -10.36 -8.15
CA VAL A 160 1.81 -10.71 -6.93
C VAL A 160 0.88 -10.58 -5.74
N THR A 161 0.81 -11.64 -4.93
CA THR A 161 0.02 -11.68 -3.70
C THR A 161 0.96 -11.81 -2.51
N ILE A 162 0.76 -10.95 -1.51
CA ILE A 162 1.55 -10.84 -0.28
C ILE A 162 0.61 -10.69 0.91
N GLY A 163 0.46 -11.76 1.69
CA GLY A 163 -0.65 -11.87 2.64
C GLY A 163 -2.01 -11.95 1.93
N ALA A 164 -2.97 -11.13 2.34
CA ALA A 164 -4.26 -10.95 1.67
C ALA A 164 -4.27 -9.80 0.65
N THR A 165 -3.15 -9.08 0.51
CA THR A 165 -3.01 -7.94 -0.40
C THR A 165 -2.42 -8.40 -1.74
N THR A 166 -3.02 -7.97 -2.85
CA THR A 166 -2.56 -8.30 -4.20
C THR A 166 -2.24 -7.03 -4.97
N PHE A 167 -1.17 -7.04 -5.75
CA PHE A 167 -0.83 -5.98 -6.68
C PHE A 167 -0.42 -6.53 -8.05
N ILE A 168 -0.57 -5.68 -9.06
CA ILE A 168 -0.23 -5.99 -10.44
C ILE A 168 0.94 -5.09 -10.85
N LEU A 169 1.99 -5.67 -11.43
CA LEU A 169 3.04 -4.89 -12.08
C LEU A 169 2.50 -4.28 -13.38
N ARG A 170 2.69 -2.97 -13.54
CA ARG A 170 2.59 -2.28 -14.82
C ARG A 170 3.98 -1.81 -15.22
N ALA A 171 4.58 -2.48 -16.20
CA ALA A 171 5.89 -2.09 -16.71
C ALA A 171 5.78 -0.73 -17.43
N ALA A 172 6.88 0.02 -17.48
CA ALA A 172 6.92 1.19 -18.35
C ALA A 172 6.78 0.73 -19.80
N GLU A 173 5.92 1.41 -20.56
CA GLU A 173 5.85 1.20 -22.01
C GLU A 173 7.22 1.53 -22.61
N SER A 174 7.76 0.57 -23.37
CA SER A 174 8.92 0.83 -24.22
C SER A 174 8.36 1.48 -25.47
N GLU A 175 8.57 2.79 -25.64
CA GLU A 175 8.41 3.43 -26.97
C GLU A 175 9.29 2.74 -28.03
#